data_AF-Q5P4I3-F1
#
_entry.id   AF-Q5P4I3-F1
#
_cell.length_a   1.000
_cell.length_b   1.000
_cell.length_c   1.000
_cell.angle_alpha   90.00
_cell.angle_beta   90.00
_cell.angle_gamma   90.00
#
_symmetry.space_group_name_H-M   'P 1'
#
loop_
_entity.id
_entity.type
_entity.pdbx_description
1 polymer ?
#
loop_
_entity_poly.entity_id
_entity_poly.type
_entity_poly.pdbx_seq_one_letter_code
_entity_poly.pdbx_strand_id
1 'polypeptide(L)'
;MDRFPIAVIIERRRLDNRWADEAWEAVGVVPAFDDTQPAMRQIVAETDCDQFRVGGFALELFRDEAANYFLNLSSPVPKVFVMWRMEGGVARPATVTASYGEAARLLDSGEQVDGVPMSREIADWVGAFVNRHYEPAPRKKIRRNDPLAQDRERP
;
A
#
# COMPACT_ATOMS: atom_id res chain seq x y z
N MET A 1 10.82 2.15 14.69
CA MET A 1 9.72 2.72 13.93
C MET A 1 10.37 3.72 13.01
N ASP A 2 10.29 3.44 11.72
CA ASP A 2 10.97 4.24 10.71
C ASP A 2 9.88 5.01 9.99
N ARG A 3 10.11 6.30 9.71
CA ARG A 3 9.13 7.21 9.14
C ARG A 3 9.65 7.83 7.84
N PHE A 4 8.83 7.84 6.80
CA PHE A 4 9.15 8.44 5.50
C PHE A 4 8.02 9.39 5.07
N PRO A 5 8.23 10.72 5.14
CA PRO A 5 7.24 11.72 4.74
C PRO A 5 6.85 11.60 3.27
N ILE A 6 5.55 11.60 2.99
CA ILE A 6 5.01 11.52 1.64
C ILE A 6 3.84 12.48 1.43
N ALA A 7 3.57 12.77 0.17
CA ALA A 7 2.33 13.37 -0.28
C ALA A 7 1.62 12.40 -1.22
N VAL A 8 0.29 12.40 -1.15
CA VAL A 8 -0.58 11.58 -1.99
C VAL A 8 -1.07 12.44 -3.16
N ILE A 9 -1.15 11.86 -4.35
CA ILE A 9 -1.80 12.45 -5.52
C ILE A 9 -3.14 11.75 -5.69
N ILE A 10 -4.21 12.52 -5.54
CA ILE A 10 -5.59 12.10 -5.81
C ILE A 10 -6.01 12.68 -7.16
N GLU A 11 -6.59 11.85 -8.00
CA GLU A 11 -7.17 12.24 -9.29
C GLU A 11 -8.69 12.27 -9.20
N ARG A 12 -9.28 13.31 -9.79
CA ARG A 12 -10.69 13.38 -10.15
C ARG A 12 -10.81 13.26 -11.65
N ARG A 13 -11.48 12.21 -12.12
CA ARG A 13 -11.79 12.03 -13.55
C ARG A 13 -13.27 12.27 -13.78
N ARG A 14 -13.61 13.13 -14.73
CA ARG A 14 -14.99 13.28 -15.19
C ARG A 14 -15.38 12.04 -15.99
N LEU A 15 -16.57 11.52 -15.72
CA LEU A 15 -17.10 10.37 -16.40
C LEU A 15 -18.28 10.81 -17.28
N ASP A 16 -18.25 10.39 -18.53
CA ASP A 16 -19.40 10.52 -19.44
C ASP A 16 -20.26 9.26 -19.34
N ASN A 17 -20.98 9.10 -18.21
CA ASN A 17 -21.92 8.01 -18.05
C ASN A 17 -23.15 8.40 -17.21
N ARG A 18 -24.21 7.59 -17.28
CA ARG A 18 -25.51 7.90 -16.67
C ARG A 18 -25.61 7.70 -15.15
N TRP A 19 -24.55 7.24 -14.49
CA TRP A 19 -24.59 6.78 -13.10
C TRP A 19 -23.69 7.57 -12.15
N ALA A 20 -22.62 8.17 -12.67
CA ALA A 20 -21.72 9.03 -11.92
C ALA A 20 -21.07 10.04 -12.87
N ASP A 21 -21.04 11.30 -12.45
CA ASP A 21 -20.40 12.37 -13.23
C ASP A 21 -18.87 12.39 -13.03
N GLU A 22 -18.38 11.78 -11.95
CA GLU A 22 -16.97 11.82 -11.54
C GLU A 22 -16.53 10.51 -10.87
N ALA A 23 -15.28 10.12 -11.10
CA ALA A 23 -14.56 9.09 -10.36
C ALA A 23 -13.36 9.70 -9.63
N TRP A 24 -13.03 9.14 -8.48
CA TRP A 24 -11.88 9.52 -7.67
C TRP A 24 -10.99 8.32 -7.43
N GLU A 25 -9.67 8.53 -7.47
CA GLU A 25 -8.67 7.49 -7.26
C GLU A 25 -7.38 8.10 -6.69
N ALA A 26 -6.67 7.40 -5.82
CA ALA A 26 -5.28 7.72 -5.52
C ALA A 26 -4.38 7.15 -6.62
N VAL A 27 -3.69 8.03 -7.33
CA VAL A 27 -2.90 7.67 -8.53
C VAL A 27 -1.40 7.80 -8.32
N GLY A 28 -0.97 8.46 -7.25
CA GLY A 28 0.45 8.75 -7.02
C GLY A 28 0.82 8.94 -5.56
N VAL A 29 2.07 8.62 -5.23
CA VAL A 29 2.70 8.93 -3.95
C VAL A 29 4.10 9.46 -4.23
N VAL A 30 4.47 10.56 -3.58
CA VAL A 30 5.77 11.22 -3.78
C VAL A 30 6.42 11.54 -2.44
N PRO A 31 7.75 11.46 -2.32
CA PRO A 31 8.46 11.97 -1.15
C PRO A 31 8.12 13.43 -0.88
N ALA A 32 7.97 13.79 0.40
CA ALA A 32 7.49 15.10 0.79
C ALA A 32 8.11 15.59 2.11
N PHE A 33 9.45 15.57 2.19
CA PHE A 33 10.20 15.93 3.41
C PHE A 33 9.96 17.37 3.87
N ASP A 34 9.70 18.30 2.95
CA ASP A 34 9.47 19.72 3.25
C ASP A 34 7.98 20.06 3.48
N ASP A 35 7.08 19.08 3.32
CA ASP A 35 5.63 19.31 3.32
C ASP A 35 4.96 18.77 4.58
N THR A 36 4.98 19.61 5.61
CA THR A 36 4.54 19.24 6.96
C THR A 36 3.05 19.48 7.22
N GLN A 37 2.33 20.14 6.31
CA GLN A 37 0.93 20.49 6.50
C GLN A 37 0.01 19.70 5.56
N PRO A 38 -1.15 19.21 6.06
CA PRO A 38 -2.17 18.56 5.23
C PRO A 38 -2.90 19.62 4.39
N ALA A 39 -2.24 20.11 3.36
CA ALA A 39 -2.81 21.03 2.39
C ALA A 39 -3.05 20.30 1.08
N MET A 40 -4.29 20.37 0.58
CA MET A 40 -4.65 19.93 -0.76
C MET A 40 -4.36 21.05 -1.75
N ARG A 41 -3.53 20.77 -2.76
CA ARG A 41 -3.17 21.71 -3.81
C ARG A 41 -3.42 21.06 -5.17
N GLN A 42 -4.19 21.73 -6.03
CA GLN A 42 -4.36 21.29 -7.41
C GLN A 42 -3.02 21.45 -8.16
N ILE A 43 -2.60 20.38 -8.83
CA ILE A 43 -1.35 20.31 -9.60
C ILE A 43 -1.60 20.07 -11.10
N VAL A 44 -2.77 19.51 -11.45
CA VAL A 44 -3.23 19.36 -12.83
C VAL A 44 -4.69 19.84 -12.90
N ALA A 45 -5.00 20.59 -13.95
CA ALA A 45 -6.34 21.10 -14.24
C ALA A 45 -6.61 21.01 -15.75
N GLU A 46 -7.14 19.87 -16.18
CA GLU A 46 -7.50 19.58 -17.57
C GLU A 46 -9.02 19.41 -17.71
N THR A 47 -9.51 19.30 -18.95
CA THR A 47 -10.96 19.27 -19.25
C THR A 47 -11.70 18.15 -18.51
N ASP A 48 -11.08 16.97 -18.45
CA ASP A 48 -11.69 15.74 -17.94
C ASP A 48 -10.93 15.14 -16.74
N CYS A 49 -9.84 15.78 -16.33
CA CYS A 49 -8.93 15.27 -15.30
C CYS A 49 -8.37 16.41 -14.45
N ASP A 50 -8.57 16.32 -13.14
CA ASP A 50 -7.89 17.15 -12.16
C ASP A 50 -7.04 16.28 -11.24
N GLN A 51 -5.82 16.70 -10.93
CA GLN A 51 -4.99 16.03 -9.93
C GLN A 51 -4.65 16.99 -8.80
N PHE A 52 -4.68 16.45 -7.60
CA PHE A 52 -4.45 17.18 -6.36
C PHE A 52 -3.37 16.48 -5.54
N ARG A 53 -2.37 17.26 -5.14
CA ARG A 53 -1.35 16.83 -4.20
C ARG A 53 -1.80 17.15 -2.78
N VAL A 54 -1.80 16.16 -1.90
CA VAL A 54 -2.17 16.27 -0.49
C VAL A 54 -0.98 15.88 0.38
N GLY A 55 -0.44 16.85 1.11
CA GLY A 55 0.71 16.68 2.02
C GLY A 55 0.35 16.15 3.40
N GLY A 56 1.33 16.14 4.32
CA GLY A 56 1.12 15.85 5.73
C GLY A 56 1.06 14.37 6.11
N PHE A 57 1.33 13.45 5.18
CA PHE A 57 1.35 12.01 5.44
C PHE A 57 2.76 11.51 5.68
N ALA A 58 2.86 10.34 6.32
CA ALA A 58 4.10 9.60 6.38
C ALA A 58 3.83 8.10 6.37
N LEU A 59 4.67 7.35 5.67
CA LEU A 59 4.73 5.91 5.81
C LEU A 59 5.46 5.58 7.11
N GLU A 60 4.85 4.74 7.92
CA GLU A 60 5.39 4.29 9.19
C GLU A 60 5.57 2.77 9.13
N LEU A 61 6.79 2.30 9.38
CA LEU A 61 7.11 0.88 9.35
C LEU A 61 7.29 0.32 10.77
N PHE A 62 6.60 -0.79 11.02
CA PHE A 62 6.58 -1.51 12.28
C PHE A 62 7.19 -2.92 12.13
N ARG A 63 7.88 -3.40 13.16
CA ARG A 63 8.67 -4.64 13.07
C ARG A 63 7.81 -5.88 12.94
N ASP A 64 6.66 -5.89 13.59
CA ASP A 64 5.63 -6.93 13.53
C ASP A 64 4.94 -7.04 12.16
N GLU A 65 4.98 -5.98 11.36
CA GLU A 65 4.46 -5.95 9.99
C GLU A 65 5.53 -6.26 8.91
N ALA A 66 6.78 -6.58 9.30
CA ALA A 66 7.89 -6.80 8.37
C ALA A 66 7.62 -7.89 7.31
N ALA A 67 6.90 -8.95 7.66
CA ALA A 67 6.50 -10.00 6.72
C ALA A 67 5.53 -9.49 5.65
N ASN A 68 4.62 -8.58 6.02
CA ASN A 68 3.67 -7.97 5.08
C ASN A 68 4.36 -7.01 4.11
N TYR A 69 5.36 -6.25 4.59
CA TYR A 69 6.20 -5.42 3.72
C TYR A 69 7.03 -6.26 2.75
N PHE A 70 7.62 -7.37 3.22
CA PHE A 70 8.35 -8.30 2.36
C PHE A 70 7.45 -8.87 1.25
N LEU A 71 6.22 -9.28 1.59
CA LEU A 71 5.25 -9.76 0.61
C LEU A 71 4.93 -8.70 -0.44
N ASN A 72 4.76 -7.44 -0.03
CA ASN A 72 4.53 -6.32 -0.93
C ASN A 72 5.70 -6.08 -1.88
N LEU A 73 6.93 -6.03 -1.36
CA LEU A 73 8.14 -5.89 -2.18
C LEU A 73 8.39 -7.08 -3.11
N SER A 74 7.86 -8.26 -2.79
CA SER A 74 7.98 -9.47 -3.63
C SER A 74 6.95 -9.51 -4.76
N SER A 75 6.00 -8.57 -4.80
CA SER A 75 5.02 -8.48 -5.87
C SER A 75 5.63 -7.90 -7.16
N PRO A 76 5.03 -8.14 -8.34
CA PRO A 76 5.55 -7.58 -9.60
C PRO A 76 5.63 -6.04 -9.60
N VAL A 77 4.71 -5.39 -8.88
CA VAL A 77 4.68 -3.93 -8.71
C VAL A 77 4.38 -3.66 -7.23
N PRO A 78 5.40 -3.36 -6.40
CA PRO A 78 5.20 -2.98 -5.01
C PRO A 78 4.39 -1.70 -4.90
N LYS A 79 3.49 -1.63 -3.92
CA LYS A 79 2.52 -0.54 -3.80
C LYS A 79 2.51 0.14 -2.44
N VAL A 80 2.26 1.44 -2.41
CA VAL A 80 1.69 2.10 -1.24
C VAL A 80 0.18 2.02 -1.34
N PHE A 81 -0.47 1.56 -0.29
CA PHE A 81 -1.92 1.55 -0.17
C PHE A 81 -2.37 2.86 0.46
N VAL A 82 -3.31 3.52 -0.21
CA VAL A 82 -3.87 4.80 0.20
C VAL A 82 -5.35 4.59 0.46
N MET A 83 -5.74 4.71 1.73
CA MET A 83 -7.14 4.79 2.10
C MET A 83 -7.61 6.24 2.03
N TRP A 84 -8.77 6.46 1.42
CA TRP A 84 -9.38 7.77 1.30
C TRP A 84 -10.90 7.71 1.50
N ARG A 85 -11.50 8.87 1.76
CA ARG A 85 -12.95 9.02 1.92
C ARG A 85 -13.45 10.26 1.20
N MET A 86 -14.71 10.26 0.80
CA MET A 86 -15.37 11.45 0.28
C MET A 86 -15.73 12.39 1.43
N GLU A 87 -15.21 13.62 1.40
CA GLU A 87 -15.52 14.67 2.35
C GLU A 87 -15.87 15.96 1.61
N GLY A 88 -17.10 16.45 1.76
CA GLY A 88 -17.55 17.66 1.07
C GLY A 88 -17.47 17.58 -0.45
N GLY A 89 -17.67 16.39 -1.02
CA GLY A 89 -17.61 16.15 -2.48
C GLY A 89 -16.20 15.96 -3.03
N VAL A 90 -15.19 15.84 -2.18
CA VAL A 90 -13.79 15.68 -2.57
C VAL A 90 -13.19 14.43 -1.92
N ALA A 91 -12.44 13.62 -2.67
CA ALA A 91 -11.72 12.49 -2.09
C ALA A 91 -10.52 12.99 -1.26
N ARG A 92 -10.48 12.60 0.01
CA ARG A 92 -9.43 12.96 0.96
C ARG A 92 -8.71 11.71 1.46
N PRO A 93 -7.38 11.61 1.26
CA PRO A 93 -6.60 10.54 1.87
C PRO A 93 -6.64 10.65 3.39
N ALA A 94 -6.69 9.51 4.07
CA ALA A 94 -6.75 9.43 5.52
C ALA A 94 -5.65 8.54 6.10
N THR A 95 -5.37 7.40 5.46
CA THR A 95 -4.34 6.45 5.92
C THR A 95 -3.47 5.99 4.78
N VAL A 96 -2.17 5.83 5.03
CA VAL A 96 -1.20 5.28 4.07
C VAL A 96 -0.44 4.12 4.71
N THR A 97 -0.22 3.04 3.97
CA THR A 97 0.56 1.89 4.45
C THR A 97 1.27 1.16 3.32
N ALA A 98 2.41 0.54 3.65
CA ALA A 98 3.08 -0.42 2.78
C ALA A 98 2.75 -1.88 3.16
N SER A 99 1.95 -2.14 4.20
CA SER A 99 1.58 -3.48 4.64
C SER A 99 0.37 -3.99 3.85
N TYR A 100 0.51 -5.17 3.24
CA TYR A 100 -0.64 -5.92 2.72
C TYR A 100 -1.65 -6.26 3.82
N GLY A 101 -1.19 -6.58 5.03
CA GLY A 101 -2.07 -6.96 6.15
C GLY A 101 -2.93 -5.79 6.61
N GLU A 102 -2.36 -4.60 6.73
CA GLU A 102 -3.12 -3.38 7.03
C GLU A 102 -4.07 -3.01 5.90
N ALA A 103 -3.61 -3.07 4.65
CA ALA A 103 -4.45 -2.78 3.48
C ALA A 103 -5.65 -3.73 3.38
N ALA A 104 -5.46 -5.02 3.63
CA ALA A 104 -6.53 -6.01 3.65
C ALA A 104 -7.56 -5.69 4.75
N ARG A 105 -7.12 -5.34 5.96
CA ARG A 105 -8.03 -4.95 7.05
C ARG A 105 -8.87 -3.72 6.70
N LEU A 106 -8.28 -2.74 6.02
CA LEU A 106 -9.00 -1.54 5.55
C LEU A 106 -10.06 -1.91 4.51
N LEU A 107 -9.72 -2.74 3.53
CA LEU A 107 -10.66 -3.25 2.53
C LEU A 107 -11.79 -4.07 3.17
N ASP A 108 -11.47 -4.96 4.12
CA ASP A 108 -12.44 -5.78 4.83
C ASP A 108 -13.41 -4.93 5.67
N SER A 109 -12.98 -3.74 6.11
CA SER A 109 -13.85 -2.75 6.76
C SER A 109 -14.72 -1.92 5.81
N GLY A 110 -14.60 -2.12 4.50
CA GLY A 110 -15.38 -1.41 3.48
C GLY A 110 -14.84 -0.02 3.12
N GLU A 111 -13.59 0.30 3.46
CA GLU A 111 -12.96 1.57 3.09
C GLU A 111 -12.55 1.60 1.61
N GLN A 112 -12.45 2.80 1.03
CA GLN A 112 -11.87 2.97 -0.30
C GLN A 112 -10.34 2.93 -0.17
N VAL A 113 -9.71 1.94 -0.81
CA VAL A 113 -8.26 1.74 -0.74
C VAL A 113 -7.70 1.53 -2.14
N ASP A 114 -6.87 2.46 -2.58
CA ASP A 114 -6.15 2.34 -3.85
C ASP A 114 -4.71 1.94 -3.62
N GLY A 115 -4.19 1.09 -4.52
CA GLY A 115 -2.81 0.63 -4.48
C GLY A 115 -1.96 1.33 -5.53
N VAL A 116 -1.16 2.30 -5.09
CA VAL A 116 -0.30 3.14 -5.93
C VAL A 116 1.11 2.54 -6.04
N PRO A 117 1.70 2.42 -7.24
CA PRO A 117 3.08 1.96 -7.38
C PRO A 117 4.07 2.77 -6.53
N MET A 118 4.96 2.08 -5.81
CA MET A 118 6.04 2.74 -5.08
C MET A 118 7.00 3.43 -6.04
N SER A 119 7.44 4.64 -5.69
CA SER A 119 8.65 5.19 -6.29
C SER A 119 9.86 4.34 -5.88
N ARG A 120 10.95 4.41 -6.66
CA ARG A 120 12.20 3.72 -6.34
C ARG A 120 12.70 4.05 -4.92
N GLU A 121 12.62 5.31 -4.53
CA GLU A 121 13.08 5.78 -3.21
C GLU A 121 12.29 5.14 -2.06
N ILE A 122 10.96 5.07 -2.19
CA ILE A 122 10.10 4.40 -1.21
C ILE A 122 10.40 2.91 -1.17
N ALA A 123 10.50 2.25 -2.33
CA ALA A 123 10.78 0.82 -2.40
C ALA A 123 12.15 0.46 -1.80
N ASP A 124 13.19 1.24 -2.09
CA ASP A 124 14.53 1.07 -1.53
C ASP A 124 14.53 1.26 0.00
N TRP A 125 13.78 2.26 0.50
CA TRP A 125 13.64 2.52 1.94
C TRP A 125 12.89 1.39 2.68
N VAL A 126 11.75 0.94 2.15
CA VAL A 126 11.01 -0.22 2.70
C VAL A 126 11.87 -1.48 2.62
N GLY A 127 12.60 -1.68 1.52
CA GLY A 127 13.51 -2.82 1.35
C GLY A 127 14.62 -2.84 2.39
N ALA A 128 15.21 -1.68 2.70
CA ALA A 128 16.21 -1.56 3.76
C ALA A 128 15.63 -1.94 5.14
N PHE A 129 14.39 -1.53 5.44
CA PHE A 129 13.70 -1.92 6.67
C PHE A 129 13.45 -3.43 6.73
N VAL A 130 12.92 -4.01 5.65
CA VAL A 130 12.67 -5.45 5.54
C VAL A 130 13.96 -6.25 5.74
N ASN A 131 15.05 -5.86 5.09
CA ASN A 131 16.34 -6.54 5.24
C ASN A 131 16.89 -6.53 6.68
N ARG A 132 16.52 -5.52 7.50
CA ARG A 132 16.93 -5.43 8.92
C ARG A 132 16.04 -6.22 9.88
N HIS A 133 14.77 -6.43 9.52
CA HIS A 133 13.74 -6.84 10.48
C HIS A 133 12.95 -8.09 10.10
N TYR A 134 12.95 -8.48 8.83
CA TYR A 134 12.28 -9.69 8.38
C TYR A 134 13.15 -10.92 8.61
N GLU A 135 12.69 -11.80 9.50
CA GLU A 135 13.24 -13.13 9.68
C GLU A 135 12.29 -14.16 9.04
N PRO A 136 12.70 -14.84 7.95
CA PRO A 136 11.88 -15.89 7.36
C PRO A 136 11.60 -16.98 8.40
N ALA A 137 10.33 -17.35 8.56
CA ALA A 137 9.98 -18.45 9.45
C ALA A 137 10.80 -19.69 9.07
N PRO A 138 11.44 -20.38 10.04
CA PRO A 138 12.25 -21.55 9.75
C PRO A 138 11.39 -22.56 9.01
N ARG A 139 11.87 -23.03 7.85
CA ARG A 139 11.16 -24.01 7.03
C ARG A 139 10.87 -25.25 7.88
N LYS A 140 9.62 -25.41 8.28
CA LYS A 140 9.17 -26.60 8.98
C LYS A 140 9.27 -27.76 7.99
N LYS A 141 10.22 -28.67 8.20
CA LYS A 141 10.30 -29.91 7.43
C LYS A 141 8.97 -30.64 7.63
N ILE A 142 8.12 -30.61 6.61
CA ILE A 142 6.92 -31.44 6.56
C ILE A 142 7.45 -32.88 6.52
N ARG A 143 7.36 -33.59 7.65
CA ARG A 143 7.54 -35.04 7.66
C ARG A 143 6.36 -35.60 6.88
N ARG A 144 6.63 -36.04 5.65
CA ARG A 144 5.70 -36.84 4.87
C ARG A 144 5.49 -38.13 5.67
N ASN A 145 4.33 -38.31 6.29
CA ASN A 145 3.90 -39.63 6.74
C ASN A 145 3.71 -40.45 5.46
N ASP A 146 4.72 -41.21 5.08
CA ASP A 146 4.64 -42.18 3.99
C ASP A 146 3.98 -43.45 4.55
N PRO A 147 2.69 -43.72 4.25
CA PRO A 147 1.98 -44.87 4.82
C PRO A 147 2.55 -46.20 4.30
N LEU A 148 3.31 -46.18 3.19
CA LEU A 148 3.89 -47.37 2.56
C LEU A 148 5.30 -47.70 3.06
N ALA A 149 5.88 -46.89 3.94
CA ALA A 149 7.19 -47.17 4.52
C ALA A 149 7.15 -48.34 5.52
N GLN A 150 6.00 -48.60 6.15
CA GLN A 150 5.84 -49.65 7.17
C GLN A 150 5.75 -51.08 6.60
N ASP A 151 5.44 -51.23 5.30
CA ASP A 151 5.30 -52.55 4.66
C ASP A 151 6.61 -53.13 4.11
N ARG A 152 7.71 -52.36 4.12
CA ARG A 152 9.03 -52.81 3.63
C ARG A 152 9.90 -53.48 4.69
N GLU A 153 9.48 -53.49 5.96
CA GLU A 153 10.27 -53.99 7.10
C GLU A 153 9.75 -55.31 7.71
N ARG A 154 8.80 -55.99 7.09
CA ARG A 154 8.38 -57.33 7.54
C ARG A 154 9.13 -58.42 6.74
N PRO A 155 9.96 -59.25 7.41
CA PRO A 155 10.76 -60.30 6.77
C PRO A 155 9.92 -61.46 6.24
#